data_AF-A0A0M8WAQ7-F1
#
_entry.id   AF-A0A0M8WAQ7-F1
#
_cell.length_a   1.000
_cell.length_b   1.000
_cell.length_c   1.000
_cell.angle_alpha   90.00
_cell.angle_beta   90.00
_cell.angle_gamma   90.00
#
_symmetry.space_group_name_H-M   'P 1'
#
loop_
_entity.id
_entity.type
_entity.pdbx_description
1 polymer ?
#
loop_
_entity_poly.entity_id
_entity_poly.type
_entity_poly.pdbx_seq_one_letter_code
_entity_poly.pdbx_strand_id
1 'polypeptide(L)'
;MRNGPPFKKVVAVLLPAEKELRAVLARFADARFRHDLQPTGYSSRELEDVSYALCAMTGTQSVDQALVAADALLERLRADRAAATTTTQTLAA
;
A
#
# COMPACT_ATOMS: atom_id res chain seq x y z
N MET A 1 -1.37 39.03 4.16
CA MET A 1 -1.58 38.04 5.24
C MET A 1 -2.41 36.89 4.70
N ARG A 2 -1.80 35.70 4.55
CA ARG A 2 -2.38 34.35 4.60
C ARG A 2 -1.39 33.37 3.95
N ASN A 3 -0.32 33.07 4.70
CA ASN A 3 0.53 31.90 4.46
C ASN A 3 0.21 30.91 5.59
N GLY A 4 -0.60 29.89 5.29
CA GLY A 4 -0.85 28.74 6.16
C GLY A 4 -0.40 27.48 5.41
N PRO A 5 0.32 26.54 6.03
CA PRO A 5 1.08 25.54 5.30
C PRO A 5 0.20 24.46 4.63
N PRO A 6 0.62 23.90 3.47
CA PRO A 6 -0.16 22.91 2.71
C PRO A 6 -0.17 21.48 3.29
N PHE A 7 0.59 21.19 4.36
CA PHE A 7 0.88 19.82 4.80
C PHE A 7 -0.32 19.03 5.35
N LYS A 8 -1.40 19.69 5.81
CA LYS A 8 -2.58 19.00 6.33
C LYS A 8 -3.37 18.23 5.26
N LYS A 9 -3.32 18.63 3.99
CA LYS A 9 -4.08 17.94 2.91
C LYS A 9 -3.37 16.70 2.38
N VAL A 10 -2.04 16.62 2.51
CA VAL A 10 -1.26 15.51 1.96
C VAL A 10 -1.36 14.28 2.86
N VAL A 11 -1.23 14.43 4.18
CA VAL A 11 -1.30 13.31 5.14
C VAL A 11 -2.65 12.57 5.11
N ALA A 12 -3.76 13.28 4.88
CA ALA A 12 -5.09 12.67 4.80
C ALA A 12 -5.31 11.83 3.53
N VAL A 13 -4.54 12.06 2.47
CA VAL A 13 -4.63 11.32 1.19
C VAL A 13 -3.74 10.07 1.16
N LEU A 14 -2.63 10.05 1.92
CA LEU A 14 -1.71 8.89 1.94
C LEU A 14 -2.21 7.72 2.82
N LEU A 15 -2.91 8.00 3.93
CA LEU A 15 -3.39 6.98 4.86
C LEU A 15 -4.39 5.97 4.26
N PRO A 16 -5.38 6.37 3.43
CA PRO A 16 -6.25 5.42 2.75
C PRO A 16 -5.46 4.52 1.79
N ALA A 17 -4.55 5.10 1.00
CA ALA A 17 -3.76 4.35 0.03
C ALA A 17 -2.86 3.30 0.70
N GLU A 18 -2.24 3.65 1.84
CA GLU A 18 -1.44 2.72 2.64
C GLU A 18 -2.27 1.55 3.19
N LYS A 19 -3.47 1.85 3.72
CA LYS A 19 -4.36 0.83 4.26
C LYS A 19 -4.89 -0.10 3.17
N GLU A 20 -5.32 0.44 2.04
CA GLU A 20 -5.79 -0.34 0.90
C GLU A 20 -4.68 -1.23 0.34
N LEU A 21 -3.44 -0.70 0.21
CA LEU A 21 -2.30 -1.49 -0.26
C LEU A 21 -2.00 -2.67 0.66
N ARG A 22 -2.05 -2.46 1.99
CA ARG A 22 -1.91 -3.57 2.96
C ARG A 22 -3.05 -4.58 2.89
N ALA A 23 -4.28 -4.12 2.68
CA ALA A 23 -5.43 -5.01 2.56
C ALA A 23 -5.32 -5.88 1.31
N VAL A 24 -4.87 -5.32 0.18
CA VAL A 24 -4.63 -6.09 -1.05
C VAL A 24 -3.48 -7.09 -0.87
N LEU A 25 -2.38 -6.71 -0.21
CA LEU A 25 -1.28 -7.64 0.09
C LEU A 25 -1.71 -8.80 0.98
N ALA A 26 -2.53 -8.55 2.01
CA ALA A 26 -3.05 -9.60 2.88
C ALA A 26 -3.95 -10.58 2.09
N ARG A 27 -4.87 -10.04 1.28
CA ARG A 27 -5.72 -10.85 0.39
C ARG A 27 -4.91 -11.65 -0.62
N PHE A 28 -3.82 -11.09 -1.13
CA PHE A 28 -2.92 -11.78 -2.06
C PHE A 28 -2.26 -12.98 -1.38
N ALA A 29 -1.74 -12.79 -0.16
CA ALA A 29 -1.16 -13.88 0.62
C ALA A 29 -2.19 -14.99 0.89
N ASP A 30 -3.40 -14.64 1.34
CA ASP A 30 -4.48 -15.61 1.60
C ASP A 30 -4.92 -16.37 0.35
N ALA A 31 -5.01 -15.69 -0.80
CA ALA A 31 -5.32 -16.34 -2.08
C ALA A 31 -4.20 -17.29 -2.50
N ARG A 32 -2.93 -16.89 -2.34
CA ARG A 32 -1.77 -17.72 -2.66
C ARG A 32 -1.71 -18.95 -1.77
N PHE A 33 -1.90 -18.82 -0.46
CA PHE A 33 -1.96 -19.97 0.45
C PHE A 33 -3.05 -20.96 0.05
N ARG A 34 -4.27 -20.49 -0.27
CA ARG A 34 -5.35 -21.37 -0.71
C ARG A 34 -5.05 -22.07 -2.02
N HIS A 35 -4.46 -21.35 -2.98
CA HIS A 35 -4.06 -21.93 -4.27
C HIS A 35 -2.96 -23.00 -4.10
N ASP A 36 -1.96 -22.73 -3.25
CA ASP A 36 -0.87 -23.66 -2.98
C ASP A 36 -1.34 -24.92 -2.24
N LEU A 37 -2.33 -24.79 -1.35
CA LEU A 37 -2.92 -25.93 -0.61
C LEU A 37 -3.86 -26.77 -1.47
N GLN A 38 -4.68 -26.13 -2.30
CA GLN A 38 -5.65 -26.81 -3.14
C GLN A 38 -5.87 -26.04 -4.45
N PRO A 39 -5.06 -26.31 -5.49
CA PRO A 39 -5.18 -25.64 -6.76
C PRO A 39 -6.51 -26.04 -7.42
N THR A 40 -7.44 -25.11 -7.40
CA THR A 40 -8.75 -25.18 -8.06
C THR A 40 -8.92 -24.00 -9.01
N GLY A 41 -9.80 -24.12 -10.00
CA GLY A 41 -10.11 -23.01 -10.92
C GLY A 41 -10.59 -21.74 -10.20
N TYR A 42 -11.31 -21.90 -9.09
CA TYR A 42 -11.73 -20.78 -8.24
C TYR A 42 -10.54 -20.10 -7.55
N SER A 43 -9.67 -20.87 -6.91
CA SER A 43 -8.47 -20.32 -6.24
C SER A 43 -7.50 -19.65 -7.23
N SER A 44 -7.37 -20.20 -8.45
CA SER A 44 -6.52 -19.62 -9.50
C SER A 44 -7.05 -18.27 -9.93
N ARG A 45 -8.37 -18.18 -10.17
CA ARG A 45 -9.01 -16.94 -10.58
C ARG A 45 -8.94 -15.87 -9.50
N GLU A 46 -9.14 -16.24 -8.25
CA GLU A 46 -9.01 -15.30 -7.14
C GLU A 46 -7.58 -14.79 -6.97
N LEU A 47 -6.58 -15.67 -7.13
CA LEU A 47 -5.17 -15.27 -7.13
C LEU A 47 -4.86 -14.32 -8.29
N GLU A 48 -5.37 -14.59 -9.49
CA GLU A 48 -5.24 -13.72 -10.67
C GLU A 48 -5.91 -12.36 -10.46
N ASP A 49 -7.14 -12.32 -9.92
CA ASP A 49 -7.88 -11.09 -9.68
C ASP A 49 -7.14 -10.18 -8.69
N VAL A 50 -6.63 -10.75 -7.58
CA VAL A 50 -5.87 -9.99 -6.59
C VAL A 50 -4.49 -9.58 -7.11
N SER A 51 -3.84 -10.45 -7.91
CA SER A 51 -2.60 -10.12 -8.62
C SER A 51 -2.76 -8.92 -9.56
N TYR A 52 -3.85 -8.91 -10.34
CA TYR A 52 -4.17 -7.81 -11.24
C TYR A 52 -4.44 -6.51 -10.49
N ALA A 53 -5.20 -6.58 -9.40
CA ALA A 53 -5.45 -5.43 -8.55
C ALA A 53 -4.14 -4.85 -7.97
N LEU A 54 -3.23 -5.71 -7.50
CA LEU A 54 -1.93 -5.29 -6.97
C LEU A 54 -1.11 -4.59 -8.06
N CYS A 55 -0.97 -5.18 -9.24
CA CYS A 55 -0.27 -4.59 -10.38
C CYS A 55 -0.87 -3.22 -10.77
N ALA A 56 -2.20 -3.10 -10.80
CA ALA A 56 -2.87 -1.83 -11.11
C ALA A 56 -2.61 -0.76 -10.04
N MET A 57 -2.60 -1.14 -8.76
CA MET A 57 -2.30 -0.22 -7.65
C MET A 57 -0.86 0.27 -7.66
N THR A 58 0.09 -0.58 -8.07
CA THR A 58 1.51 -0.27 -8.08
C THR A 58 2.00 0.26 -9.44
N GLY A 59 1.16 0.21 -10.48
CA GLY A 59 1.51 0.62 -11.84
C GLY A 59 2.52 -0.31 -12.52
N THR A 60 2.54 -1.59 -12.14
CA THR A 60 3.50 -2.59 -12.65
C THR A 60 2.83 -3.60 -13.57
N GLN A 61 3.63 -4.37 -14.32
CA GLN A 61 3.13 -5.36 -15.28
C GLN A 61 3.25 -6.82 -14.81
N SER A 62 3.94 -7.04 -13.69
CA SER A 62 4.10 -8.38 -13.10
C SER A 62 3.93 -8.31 -11.58
N VAL A 63 3.46 -9.41 -11.00
CA VAL A 63 3.22 -9.54 -9.55
C VAL A 63 4.51 -9.36 -8.76
N ASP A 64 5.62 -9.90 -9.24
CA ASP A 64 6.93 -9.76 -8.58
C ASP A 64 7.35 -8.28 -8.49
N GLN A 65 7.27 -7.55 -9.61
CA GLN A 65 7.50 -6.10 -9.62
C GLN A 65 6.49 -5.37 -8.74
N ALA A 66 5.22 -5.83 -8.71
CA ALA A 66 4.19 -5.24 -7.89
C ALA A 66 4.50 -5.37 -6.40
N LEU A 67 4.99 -6.53 -5.95
CA LEU A 67 5.39 -6.75 -4.56
C LEU A 67 6.56 -5.85 -4.17
N VAL A 68 7.61 -5.78 -4.99
CA VAL A 68 8.76 -4.89 -4.75
C VAL A 68 8.33 -3.42 -4.71
N ALA A 69 7.48 -3.00 -5.64
CA ALA A 69 6.94 -1.64 -5.67
C ALA A 69 6.06 -1.35 -4.46
N ALA A 70 5.23 -2.30 -4.03
CA ALA A 70 4.38 -2.18 -2.85
C ALA A 70 5.22 -2.00 -1.58
N ASP A 71 6.28 -2.78 -1.41
CA ASP A 71 7.19 -2.63 -0.27
C ASP A 71 7.89 -1.27 -0.27
N ALA A 72 8.39 -0.82 -1.42
CA ALA A 72 9.00 0.51 -1.54
C ALA A 72 8.01 1.64 -1.23
N LEU A 73 6.75 1.52 -1.66
CA LEU A 73 5.68 2.45 -1.33
C LEU A 73 5.39 2.47 0.17
N LEU A 74 5.29 1.29 0.82
CA LEU A 74 5.06 1.18 2.26
C LEU A 74 6.21 1.78 3.08
N GLU A 75 7.46 1.59 2.67
CA GLU A 75 8.62 2.21 3.33
C GLU A 75 8.58 3.74 3.20
N ARG A 76 8.28 4.26 2.01
CA ARG A 76 8.13 5.70 1.81
C ARG A 76 7.01 6.29 2.68
N LEU A 77 5.86 5.62 2.72
CA LEU A 77 4.72 5.99 3.56
C LEU A 77 5.09 6.02 5.05
N ARG A 78 5.86 5.02 5.52
CA ARG A 78 6.37 4.96 6.89
C ARG A 78 7.33 6.12 7.19
N ALA A 79 8.25 6.42 6.28
CA ALA A 79 9.20 7.52 6.41
C ALA A 79 8.49 8.89 6.45
N ASP A 80 7.53 9.10 5.54
CA ASP A 80 6.73 10.33 5.49
C ASP A 80 5.94 10.54 6.79
N ARG A 81 5.35 9.46 7.34
CA ARG A 81 4.65 9.49 8.64
C ARG A 81 5.60 9.81 9.80
N ALA A 82 6.80 9.24 9.82
CA ALA A 82 7.80 9.52 10.84
C ALA A 82 8.23 11.00 10.80
N ALA A 83 8.51 11.53 9.62
CA ALA A 83 8.87 12.94 9.42
C ALA A 83 7.76 13.92 9.86
N ALA A 84 6.50 13.58 9.58
CA ALA A 84 5.35 14.37 10.03
C ALA A 84 5.21 14.39 11.57
N THR A 85 5.52 13.26 12.22
CA THR A 85 5.49 13.14 13.69
C THR A 85 6.58 14.00 14.34
N THR A 86 7.82 13.93 13.83
CA THR A 86 8.94 14.76 14.29
C THR A 86 8.65 16.25 14.14
N THR A 87 8.12 16.66 12.99
CA THR A 87 7.77 18.07 12.72
C THR A 87 6.73 18.58 13.72
N THR A 88 5.71 17.76 14.03
CA THR A 88 4.68 18.11 15.02
C THR A 88 5.27 18.25 16.42
N GLN A 89 6.25 17.41 16.79
CA GLN A 89 6.92 17.49 18.09
C GLN A 89 7.79 18.75 18.22
N THR A 90 8.54 19.13 17.18
CA THR A 90 9.34 20.36 17.17
C THR A 90 8.48 21.62 17.24
N LEU A 91 7.26 21.59 16.67
CA LEU A 91 6.30 22.70 16.75
C LEU A 91 5.64 22.85 18.13
N ALA A 92 5.73 21.83 19.00
CA ALA A 92 5.10 21.80 20.33
C ALA A 92 6.08 22.06 21.48
N ALA A 93 7.37 22.27 21.19
CA ALA A 93 8.43 22.58 22.15
C ALA A 93 8.84 24.05 22.06
#